data_AF-A0A061LYE6-F1
#
_entry.id   AF-A0A061LYE6-F1
#
_cell.length_a   1.000
_cell.length_b   1.000
_cell.length_c   1.000
_cell.angle_alpha   90.00
_cell.angle_beta   90.00
_cell.angle_gamma   90.00
#
_symmetry.space_group_name_H-M   'P 1'
#
loop_
_entity.id
_entity.type
_entity.pdbx_description
1 polymer ?
#
loop_
_entity_poly.entity_id
_entity_poly.type
_entity_poly.pdbx_seq_one_letter_code
_entity_poly.pdbx_strand_id
1 'polypeptide(L)'
;MDDLIELVSPEQLPEETATRFLLEGVVVAVEPEGGRSWWFPQLEVSLVQQELSADGSFAVSGHRDAGSFAEALAVLRQLAQHPPGTRGAGHSEGGA
;
A
#
# COMPACT_ATOMS: atom_id res chain seq x y z
N MET A 1 -6.90 -6.73 21.82
CA MET A 1 -7.34 -7.13 20.47
C MET A 1 -7.21 -5.87 19.65
N ASP A 2 -6.14 -5.77 18.87
CA ASP A 2 -5.95 -4.66 17.94
C ASP A 2 -6.94 -4.89 16.79
N ASP A 3 -8.03 -4.14 16.78
CA ASP A 3 -9.06 -4.21 15.74
C ASP A 3 -8.48 -3.56 14.48
N LEU A 4 -7.80 -4.38 13.67
CA LEU A 4 -7.20 -3.94 12.42
C LEU A 4 -8.31 -3.77 11.38
N ILE A 5 -8.47 -2.53 10.91
CA ILE A 5 -9.43 -2.19 9.86
C ILE A 5 -8.85 -2.45 8.48
N GLU A 6 -9.70 -2.92 7.56
CA GLU A 6 -9.34 -3.00 6.15
C GLU A 6 -9.23 -1.60 5.55
N LEU A 7 -8.13 -1.34 4.83
CA LEU A 7 -7.98 -0.11 4.07
C LEU A 7 -8.82 -0.24 2.79
N VAL A 8 -9.92 0.52 2.74
CA VAL A 8 -10.89 0.52 1.63
C VAL A 8 -11.14 1.93 1.07
N SER A 9 -10.84 2.97 1.86
CA SER A 9 -11.05 4.37 1.51
C SER A 9 -9.87 5.25 1.92
N PRO A 10 -9.59 6.35 1.20
CA PRO A 10 -8.51 7.27 1.53
C PRO A 10 -8.77 8.05 2.82
N GLU A 11 -10.03 8.26 3.21
CA GLU A 11 -10.42 8.92 4.46
C GLU A 11 -9.97 8.16 5.71
N GLN A 12 -9.61 6.88 5.56
CA GLN A 12 -9.06 6.09 6.66
C GLN A 12 -7.56 6.35 6.87
N LEU A 13 -6.86 6.95 5.89
CA LEU A 13 -5.43 7.17 5.97
C LEU A 13 -5.10 8.15 7.10
N PRO A 14 -4.07 7.86 7.90
CA PRO A 14 -3.71 8.73 9.01
C PRO A 14 -3.11 10.04 8.50
N GLU A 15 -3.52 11.17 9.07
CA GLU A 15 -2.95 12.48 8.74
C GLU A 15 -1.78 12.85 9.66
N GLU A 16 -1.83 12.43 10.93
CA GLU A 16 -0.90 12.89 11.97
C GLU A 16 -0.06 11.77 12.60
N THR A 17 -0.61 10.56 12.74
CA THR A 17 0.04 9.47 13.49
C THR A 17 0.05 8.15 12.74
N ALA A 18 1.17 7.43 12.79
CA ALA A 18 1.30 6.14 12.14
C ALA A 18 0.21 5.15 12.59
N THR A 19 -0.44 4.50 11.62
CA THR A 19 -1.57 3.58 11.86
C THR A 19 -1.35 2.28 11.09
N ARG A 20 -1.92 1.17 11.57
CA ARG A 20 -1.83 -0.14 10.91
C ARG A 20 -3.15 -0.49 10.24
N PHE A 21 -3.07 -1.03 9.03
CA PHE A 21 -4.20 -1.46 8.23
C PHE A 21 -4.04 -2.90 7.76
N LEU A 22 -5.16 -3.51 7.42
CA LEU A 22 -5.21 -4.79 6.75
C LEU A 22 -5.36 -4.58 5.22
N LEU A 23 -4.47 -5.21 4.45
CA LEU A 23 -4.52 -5.30 2.99
C LEU A 23 -4.53 -6.77 2.58
N GLU A 24 -5.68 -7.28 2.11
CA GLU A 24 -5.84 -8.70 1.72
C GLU A 24 -5.33 -9.70 2.77
N GLY A 25 -5.58 -9.40 4.06
CA GLY A 25 -5.10 -10.24 5.18
C GLY A 25 -3.66 -9.97 5.63
N VAL A 26 -2.94 -9.05 4.99
CA VAL A 26 -1.58 -8.65 5.37
C VAL A 26 -1.63 -7.34 6.15
N VAL A 27 -0.96 -7.31 7.31
CA VAL A 27 -0.88 -6.12 8.15
C VAL A 27 0.22 -5.20 7.65
N VAL A 28 -0.13 -3.99 7.24
CA VAL A 28 0.81 -2.96 6.81
C VAL A 28 0.72 -1.75 7.74
N ALA A 29 1.86 -1.14 8.05
CA ALA A 29 1.90 0.15 8.70
C ALA A 29 1.82 1.24 7.64
N VAL A 30 1.22 2.37 8.03
CA VAL A 30 1.07 3.55 7.20
C VAL A 30 1.53 4.74 8.03
N GLU A 31 2.54 5.44 7.54
CA GLU A 31 3.14 6.60 8.19
C GLU A 31 2.83 7.85 7.38
N PRO A 32 2.24 8.91 7.97
CA PRO A 32 2.00 10.15 7.25
C PRO A 32 3.33 10.84 6.88
N GLU A 33 3.51 11.15 5.60
CA GLU A 33 4.69 11.79 5.01
C GLU A 33 4.28 13.13 4.36
N GLY A 34 3.84 14.09 5.17
CA GLY A 34 3.59 15.47 4.71
C GLY A 34 2.18 15.72 4.18
N GLY A 35 1.15 15.36 4.94
CA GLY A 35 -0.27 15.73 4.76
C GLY A 35 -0.97 15.16 3.51
N ARG A 36 -0.22 14.71 2.51
CA ARG A 36 -0.73 14.16 1.25
C ARG A 36 0.06 12.97 0.74
N SER A 37 1.05 12.53 1.51
CA SER A 37 1.78 11.31 1.21
C SER A 37 1.74 10.40 2.41
N TRP A 38 1.75 9.10 2.16
CA TRP A 38 1.69 8.06 3.17
C TRP A 38 2.70 6.97 2.83
N TRP A 39 3.65 6.74 3.71
CA TRP A 39 4.70 5.75 3.56
C TRP A 39 4.25 4.39 4.09
N PHE A 40 4.51 3.34 3.31
CA PHE A 40 4.22 1.94 3.65
C PHE A 40 5.55 1.21 3.81
N PRO A 41 6.17 1.21 5.02
CA PRO A 41 7.52 0.70 5.21
C PRO A 41 7.66 -0.79 4.88
N GLN A 42 6.63 -1.60 5.08
CA GLN A 42 6.64 -3.04 4.75
C GLN A 42 6.62 -3.31 3.24
N LEU A 43 6.08 -2.37 2.47
CA LEU A 43 5.96 -2.46 1.03
C LEU A 43 7.06 -1.66 0.31
N GLU A 44 7.81 -0.85 1.05
CA GLU A 44 8.83 0.08 0.55
C GLU A 44 8.28 1.04 -0.53
N VAL A 45 7.02 1.48 -0.38
CA VAL A 45 6.35 2.42 -1.30
C VAL A 45 5.63 3.56 -0.57
N SER A 46 5.50 4.71 -1.25
CA SER A 46 4.69 5.85 -0.78
C SER A 46 3.43 5.99 -1.63
N LEU A 47 2.27 6.15 -0.99
CA LEU A 47 1.05 6.63 -1.64
C LEU A 47 1.04 8.16 -1.62
N VAL A 48 0.82 8.82 -2.75
CA VAL A 48 0.81 10.29 -2.87
C VAL A 48 -0.49 10.74 -3.50
N GLN A 49 -1.18 11.68 -2.85
CA GLN A 49 -2.38 12.32 -3.39
C GLN A 49 -1.99 13.49 -4.30
N GLN A 50 -2.39 13.44 -5.57
CA GLN A 50 -2.15 14.49 -6.55
C GLN A 50 -3.26 15.56 -6.52
N GLU A 51 -2.86 16.84 -6.52
CA GLU A 51 -3.75 18.02 -6.34
C GLU A 51 -4.65 18.31 -7.57
N LEU A 52 -4.41 17.65 -8.70
CA LEU A 52 -4.87 18.11 -10.02
C LEU A 52 -6.31 17.76 -10.40
N SER A 53 -7.11 17.12 -9.54
CA SER A 53 -8.51 16.77 -9.90
C SER A 53 -9.46 16.72 -8.72
N ALA A 54 -10.71 17.12 -8.97
CA ALA A 54 -11.81 17.20 -8.02
C ALA A 54 -12.21 15.87 -7.36
N ASP A 55 -11.59 14.76 -7.77
CA ASP A 55 -11.83 13.40 -7.27
C ASP A 55 -10.64 12.83 -6.47
N GLY A 56 -9.53 13.57 -6.33
CA GLY A 56 -8.33 13.10 -5.63
C GLY A 56 -7.67 11.92 -6.34
N SER A 57 -6.72 12.20 -7.23
CA SER A 57 -5.92 11.15 -7.86
C SER A 57 -4.82 10.66 -6.90
N PHE A 58 -4.54 9.36 -6.87
CA PHE A 58 -3.56 8.76 -5.95
C PHE A 58 -2.53 7.95 -6.71
N ALA A 59 -1.25 8.27 -6.56
CA ALA A 59 -0.15 7.55 -7.19
C ALA A 59 0.67 6.74 -6.16
N VAL A 60 1.19 5.58 -6.57
CA VAL A 60 2.12 4.78 -5.75
C VAL A 60 3.54 5.00 -6.25
N SER A 61 4.31 5.77 -5.49
CA SER A 61 5.72 6.06 -5.79
C SER A 61 6.53 4.76 -5.84
N GLY A 62 7.33 4.59 -6.90
CA GLY A 62 8.18 3.41 -7.10
C GLY A 62 7.52 2.24 -7.85
N HIS A 63 6.21 2.29 -8.14
CA HIS A 63 5.53 1.27 -8.93
C HIS A 63 4.93 1.80 -10.23
N ARG A 64 3.81 2.52 -10.18
CA ARG A 64 3.07 3.04 -11.35
C ARG A 64 2.20 4.23 -10.92
N ASP A 65 1.94 5.16 -11.84
CA ASP A 65 0.84 6.10 -11.69
C ASP A 65 -0.47 5.31 -11.60
N ALA A 66 -1.19 5.51 -10.50
CA ALA A 66 -2.55 5.02 -10.33
C ALA A 66 -3.47 6.24 -10.50
N GLY A 67 -4.52 6.11 -11.31
CA GLY A 67 -5.43 7.22 -11.55
C GLY A 67 -6.29 7.48 -10.32
N SER A 68 -6.98 6.44 -9.85
CA SER A 68 -7.89 6.51 -8.70
C SER A 68 -7.34 5.81 -7.45
N PHE A 69 -7.89 6.14 -6.27
CA PHE A 69 -7.54 5.46 -5.02
C PHE A 69 -7.72 3.94 -5.10
N ALA A 70 -8.81 3.46 -5.72
CA ALA A 70 -9.06 2.02 -5.89
C ALA A 70 -7.95 1.32 -6.70
N GLU A 71 -7.40 2.01 -7.71
CA GLU A 71 -6.27 1.48 -8.49
C GLU A 71 -4.99 1.46 -7.64
N ALA A 72 -4.72 2.54 -6.89
CA ALA A 72 -3.57 2.60 -6.00
C ALA A 72 -3.65 1.54 -4.90
N LEU A 73 -4.84 1.33 -4.34
CA LEU A 73 -5.12 0.28 -3.36
C LEU A 73 -4.92 -1.12 -3.95
N ALA A 74 -5.37 -1.37 -5.19
CA ALA A 74 -5.13 -2.64 -5.87
C ALA A 74 -3.63 -2.92 -6.04
N VAL A 75 -2.83 -1.89 -6.35
CA VAL A 75 -1.36 -2.00 -6.39
C VAL A 75 -0.81 -2.31 -5.00
N LEU A 76 -1.20 -1.57 -3.97
CA LEU A 76 -0.74 -1.80 -2.58
C LEU A 76 -1.07 -3.22 -2.10
N ARG A 77 -2.26 -3.73 -2.42
CA ARG A 77 -2.71 -5.10 -2.12
C ARG A 77 -1.85 -6.14 -2.83
N GLN A 78 -1.57 -5.94 -4.12
CA GLN A 78 -0.69 -6.82 -4.89
C GLN A 78 0.73 -6.86 -4.29
N LEU A 79 1.24 -5.71 -3.83
CA LEU A 79 2.55 -5.62 -3.17
C LEU A 79 2.56 -6.29 -1.81
N ALA A 80 1.48 -6.14 -1.04
CA ALA A 80 1.34 -6.80 0.25
C ALA A 80 1.31 -8.32 0.12
N GLN A 81 0.72 -8.85 -0.95
CA GLN A 81 0.72 -10.28 -1.27
C GLN A 81 2.07 -10.78 -1.81
N HIS A 82 2.88 -9.90 -2.39
CA HIS A 82 4.19 -10.20 -2.96
C HIS A 82 5.26 -9.23 -2.44
N PRO A 83 5.60 -9.26 -1.14
CA PRO A 83 6.61 -8.37 -0.60
C PRO A 83 7.94 -8.59 -1.36
N PRO A 84 8.73 -7.52 -1.59
CA PRO A 84 9.97 -7.58 -2.38
C PRO A 84 11.02 -8.59 -1.87
N GLY A 85 10.83 -9.19 -0.68
CA GLY A 85 11.60 -10.31 -0.16
C GLY A 85 11.20 -11.72 -0.64
N THR A 86 10.08 -11.90 -1.35
CA THR A 86 9.64 -13.22 -1.88
C THR A 86 10.00 -13.39 -3.36
N ARG A 87 11.19 -12.92 -3.74
CA ARG A 87 11.81 -13.36 -5.00
C ARG A 87 12.53 -14.69 -4.80
N GLY A 88 11.74 -15.76 -4.70
CA GLY A 88 12.16 -17.13 -5.03
C GLY A 88 13.07 -17.86 -4.03
N ALA A 89 12.53 -18.31 -2.91
CA ALA A 89 12.95 -19.57 -2.30
C ALA A 89 11.94 -20.65 -2.70
N GLY A 90 12.00 -21.12 -3.95
CA GLY A 90 11.03 -22.08 -4.46
C GLY A 90 11.09 -22.35 -5.95
N HIS A 91 12.28 -22.46 -6.54
CA HIS A 91 12.42 -23.31 -7.73
C HIS A 91 12.79 -24.72 -7.23
N SER A 92 11.78 -25.38 -6.65
CA SER A 92 11.82 -26.82 -6.43
C SER A 92 11.33 -27.48 -7.72
N GLU A 93 12.23 -27.64 -8.70
CA GLU A 93 12.06 -28.71 -9.69
C GLU A 93 13.24 -29.66 -9.52
N GLY A 94 13.04 -30.64 -8.63
CA GLY A 94 13.74 -31.91 -8.73
C GLY A 94 13.19 -32.69 -9.92
N GLY A 95 14.06 -33.40 -10.63
CA GLY A 95 13.63 -34.24 -11.75
C GLY A 95 14.78 -35.02 -12.36
N ALA A 96 15.16 -36.09 -11.65
CA ALA A 96 15.81 -37.34 -12.09
C ALA A 96 17.05 -37.28 -13.02
#